data_AF-A0A9K3LA44-F1
#
_entry.id   AF-A0A9K3LA44-F1
#
_cell.length_a   1.000
_cell.length_b   1.000
_cell.length_c   1.000
_cell.angle_alpha   90.00
_cell.angle_beta   90.00
_cell.angle_gamma   90.00
#
_symmetry.space_group_name_H-M   'P 1'
#
loop_
_entity.id
_entity.type
_entity.pdbx_description
1 polymer ?
#
loop_
_entity_poly.entity_id
_entity_poly.type
_entity_poly.pdbx_seq_one_letter_code
_entity_poly.pdbx_strand_id
1 'polypeptide(L)'
;MDLPSSECDRLVMSLDPTVQDAINCKYGLPSAKRTRILDSLPPKSRIALASTLDAVLRCELGATNKTKVLRHFRSMRIHFIWFLSEHELTGSVFPVVLLPLETLNYIFACYAAHLGSGHTLSRRAVRSDTIRNYLLAAATLVQLFHPHNLDPRKEKGAPSLCPAIDKVLKELKRWENIPDRREPYTVAMQLLLCSKVAASEPYSKISALRDWFSVMLHAGGRRCEWAQPHHISDLQRTPELNIRGTPAAFCLDDIAFFRPGKRLLTLDTALAQPHLPTMVTICFRVQKNGAHGETKLFTHNTHDPNLCPVRHWLSIVQRFVHLVGRNKHIPLAIYKDTTSHRVRYITSTDIERQMRLLAAEIYDLDPIRDATDLARFSAHSLRVGACCVLQALGFEEHEIEKLLRWKSKTWQLYTRNLCVISQKHNKAIFDASTMPQF
;
A
#
# COMPACT_ATOMS: atom_id res chain seq x y z
N MET A 1 -20.93 13.32 -15.12
CA MET A 1 -21.77 13.17 -16.32
C MET A 1 -22.86 12.15 -16.00
N ASP A 2 -24.03 12.60 -15.51
CA ASP A 2 -25.21 11.76 -15.27
C ASP A 2 -25.59 10.98 -16.52
N LEU A 3 -25.83 9.68 -16.37
CA LEU A 3 -26.44 8.83 -17.37
C LEU A 3 -27.90 9.07 -17.05
N PRO A 4 -28.58 9.95 -17.79
CA PRO A 4 -30.01 10.06 -17.61
C PRO A 4 -30.57 8.67 -17.86
N SER A 5 -31.52 8.21 -17.06
CA SER A 5 -32.10 6.86 -17.19
C SER A 5 -32.52 6.54 -18.64
N SER A 6 -32.86 7.59 -19.40
CA SER A 6 -33.15 7.56 -20.83
C SER A 6 -32.04 7.01 -21.74
N GLU A 7 -30.74 7.19 -21.45
CA GLU A 7 -29.67 6.67 -22.30
C GLU A 7 -29.42 5.17 -22.08
N CYS A 8 -29.48 4.70 -20.83
CA CYS A 8 -29.44 3.28 -20.52
C CYS A 8 -30.63 2.54 -21.13
N ASP A 9 -31.83 3.11 -21.05
CA ASP A 9 -33.03 2.51 -21.63
C ASP A 9 -32.94 2.49 -23.16
N ARG A 10 -32.44 3.55 -23.80
CA ARG A 10 -32.17 3.58 -25.26
C ARG A 10 -31.13 2.54 -25.68
N LEU A 11 -30.02 2.42 -24.94
CA LEU A 11 -29.00 1.41 -25.22
C LEU A 11 -29.60 0.02 -25.13
N VAL A 12 -30.32 -0.30 -24.04
CA VAL A 12 -30.96 -1.61 -23.88
C VAL A 12 -31.95 -1.89 -25.02
N MET A 13 -32.76 -0.91 -25.42
CA MET A 13 -33.72 -1.06 -26.53
C MET A 13 -33.05 -1.25 -27.90
N SER A 14 -31.80 -0.83 -28.07
CA SER A 14 -31.02 -1.02 -29.31
C SER A 14 -30.33 -2.39 -29.42
N LEU A 15 -30.30 -3.18 -28.34
CA LEU A 15 -29.67 -4.50 -28.33
C LEU A 15 -30.56 -5.54 -29.01
N ASP A 16 -29.96 -6.65 -29.42
CA ASP A 16 -30.70 -7.84 -29.87
C ASP A 16 -31.76 -8.25 -28.82
N PRO A 17 -33.01 -8.58 -29.22
CA PRO A 17 -34.09 -8.94 -28.29
C PRO A 17 -33.71 -10.08 -27.32
N THR A 18 -32.87 -11.01 -27.77
CA THR A 18 -32.37 -12.11 -26.95
C THR A 18 -31.45 -11.62 -25.83
N VAL A 19 -30.64 -10.59 -26.10
CA VAL A 19 -29.80 -9.92 -25.10
C VAL A 19 -30.66 -9.12 -24.12
N GLN A 20 -31.71 -8.44 -24.61
CA GLN A 20 -32.66 -7.71 -23.76
C GLN A 20 -33.35 -8.63 -22.75
N ASP A 21 -33.82 -9.80 -23.19
CA ASP A 21 -34.42 -10.81 -22.32
C ASP A 21 -33.40 -11.37 -21.32
N ALA A 22 -32.17 -11.59 -21.76
CA ALA A 22 -31.09 -12.14 -20.93
C ALA A 22 -30.68 -11.18 -19.79
N ILE A 23 -30.71 -9.86 -20.01
CA ILE A 23 -30.40 -8.84 -18.98
C ILE A 23 -31.28 -9.01 -17.74
N ASN A 24 -32.55 -9.39 -17.93
CA ASN A 24 -33.53 -9.52 -16.87
C ASN A 24 -33.51 -10.88 -16.15
N CYS A 25 -32.78 -11.87 -16.66
CA CYS A 25 -32.80 -13.21 -16.08
C CYS A 25 -31.49 -13.64 -15.42
N LYS A 26 -31.55 -13.92 -14.11
CA LYS A 26 -30.38 -14.33 -13.32
C LYS A 26 -29.85 -15.72 -13.70
N TYR A 27 -30.68 -16.63 -14.26
CA TYR A 27 -30.36 -18.05 -14.45
C TYR A 27 -30.81 -18.70 -15.78
N GLY A 28 -30.84 -17.97 -16.90
CA GLY A 28 -31.19 -18.56 -18.21
C GLY A 28 -32.31 -17.84 -18.94
N LEU A 29 -32.38 -17.86 -20.26
CA LEU A 29 -33.54 -17.34 -20.99
C LEU A 29 -34.76 -18.25 -20.72
N PRO A 30 -35.76 -17.80 -19.94
CA PRO A 30 -36.86 -18.68 -19.52
C PRO A 30 -37.70 -19.14 -20.70
N SER A 31 -37.87 -18.28 -21.71
CA SER A 31 -38.62 -18.55 -22.94
C SER A 31 -37.96 -19.64 -23.79
N ALA A 32 -36.65 -19.53 -24.06
CA ALA A 32 -35.93 -20.50 -24.87
C ALA A 32 -35.81 -21.88 -24.21
N LYS A 33 -35.57 -21.93 -22.88
CA LYS A 33 -35.51 -23.19 -22.12
C LYS A 33 -36.89 -23.85 -22.06
N ARG A 34 -37.95 -23.06 -21.82
CA ARG A 34 -39.34 -23.53 -21.83
C ARG A 34 -39.72 -24.13 -23.17
N THR A 35 -39.49 -23.40 -24.27
CA THR A 35 -39.81 -23.86 -25.63
C THR A 35 -39.05 -25.13 -25.97
N ARG A 36 -37.73 -25.19 -25.71
CA ARG A 36 -36.92 -26.39 -25.92
C ARG A 36 -37.43 -27.61 -25.15
N ILE A 37 -37.80 -27.44 -23.87
CA ILE A 37 -38.33 -28.54 -23.05
C ILE A 37 -39.70 -28.98 -23.57
N LEU A 38 -40.61 -28.04 -23.86
CA LEU A 38 -41.94 -28.38 -24.38
C LEU A 38 -41.84 -29.06 -25.75
N ASP A 39 -40.95 -28.61 -26.63
CA ASP A 39 -40.79 -29.20 -27.97
C ASP A 39 -40.20 -30.61 -27.93
N SER A 40 -39.42 -30.94 -26.89
CA SER A 40 -38.95 -32.30 -26.64
C SER A 40 -40.03 -33.28 -26.14
N LEU A 41 -41.23 -32.78 -25.79
CA LEU A 41 -42.34 -33.58 -25.29
C LEU A 41 -43.37 -33.89 -26.41
N PRO A 42 -44.11 -35.01 -26.31
CA PRO A 42 -45.22 -35.32 -27.23
C PRO A 42 -46.31 -34.23 -27.20
N PRO A 43 -47.02 -33.95 -28.31
CA PRO A 43 -47.96 -32.82 -28.42
C PRO A 43 -49.01 -32.74 -27.31
N LYS A 44 -49.63 -33.87 -26.92
CA LYS A 44 -50.62 -33.92 -25.83
C LYS A 44 -50.00 -33.57 -24.47
N SER A 45 -48.75 -33.96 -24.22
CA SER A 45 -48.03 -33.69 -22.99
C SER A 45 -47.58 -32.23 -22.89
N ARG A 46 -47.35 -31.54 -24.01
CA ARG A 46 -46.97 -30.12 -24.04
C ARG A 46 -48.02 -29.26 -23.36
N ILE A 47 -49.28 -29.45 -23.72
CA ILE A 47 -50.41 -28.68 -23.19
C ILE A 47 -50.63 -29.01 -21.70
N ALA A 48 -50.60 -30.30 -21.35
CA ALA A 48 -50.85 -30.77 -19.99
C ALA A 48 -49.75 -30.34 -18.98
N LEU A 49 -48.50 -30.25 -19.43
CA LEU A 49 -47.35 -29.96 -18.56
C LEU A 49 -46.86 -28.50 -18.65
N ALA A 50 -47.39 -27.68 -19.56
CA ALA A 50 -46.95 -26.30 -19.74
C ALA A 50 -47.03 -25.47 -18.44
N SER A 51 -48.16 -25.49 -17.75
CA SER A 51 -48.38 -24.73 -16.51
C SER A 51 -47.50 -25.23 -15.35
N THR A 52 -47.32 -26.54 -15.26
CA THR A 52 -46.45 -27.19 -14.27
C THR A 52 -44.98 -26.88 -14.54
N LEU A 53 -44.56 -26.91 -15.81
CA LEU A 53 -43.21 -26.50 -16.21
C LEU A 53 -42.98 -25.02 -15.88
N ASP A 54 -43.97 -24.15 -16.09
CA ASP A 54 -43.89 -22.74 -15.68
C ASP A 54 -43.73 -22.60 -14.16
N ALA A 55 -44.38 -23.43 -13.35
CA ALA A 55 -44.17 -23.48 -11.90
C ALA A 55 -42.76 -23.99 -11.52
N VAL A 56 -42.27 -25.05 -12.17
CA VAL A 56 -40.93 -25.60 -11.94
C VAL A 56 -39.84 -24.61 -12.32
N LEU A 57 -39.94 -23.97 -13.48
CA LEU A 57 -39.00 -22.94 -13.93
C LEU A 57 -39.00 -21.75 -12.96
N ARG A 58 -40.16 -21.36 -12.41
CA ARG A 58 -40.26 -20.35 -11.34
C ARG A 58 -39.57 -20.78 -10.04
N CYS A 59 -39.65 -22.06 -9.67
CA CYS A 59 -38.96 -22.60 -8.49
C CYS A 59 -37.44 -22.72 -8.71
N GLU A 60 -36.99 -23.13 -9.90
CA GLU A 60 -35.56 -23.16 -10.28
C GLU A 60 -34.93 -21.77 -10.23
N LEU A 61 -35.69 -20.72 -10.54
CA LEU A 61 -35.26 -19.32 -10.45
C LEU A 61 -34.99 -18.84 -9.00
N GLY A 62 -35.35 -19.67 -8.01
CA GLY A 62 -35.18 -19.42 -6.58
C GLY A 62 -36.22 -18.45 -6.03
N ALA A 63 -36.81 -18.78 -4.87
CA ALA A 63 -37.72 -17.90 -4.15
C ALA A 63 -37.10 -16.49 -4.01
N THR A 64 -37.78 -15.50 -4.58
CA THR A 64 -37.57 -14.05 -4.44
C THR A 64 -36.29 -13.65 -3.67
N ASN A 65 -35.15 -13.63 -4.37
CA ASN A 65 -34.06 -12.77 -3.92
C ASN A 65 -34.64 -11.34 -3.86
N LYS A 66 -34.74 -10.76 -2.65
CA LYS A 66 -35.30 -9.41 -2.38
C LYS A 66 -35.12 -8.51 -3.61
N THR A 67 -36.21 -8.01 -4.19
CA THR A 67 -36.31 -7.30 -5.49
C THR A 67 -35.15 -6.32 -5.77
N LYS A 68 -34.57 -5.74 -4.71
CA LYS A 68 -33.37 -4.89 -4.70
C LYS A 68 -32.09 -5.56 -5.23
N VAL A 69 -31.83 -6.83 -4.90
CA VAL A 69 -30.64 -7.60 -5.32
C VAL A 69 -30.71 -7.89 -6.83
N LEU A 70 -31.88 -8.27 -7.33
CA LEU A 70 -32.11 -8.47 -8.78
C LEU A 70 -31.94 -7.17 -9.56
N ARG A 71 -32.46 -6.05 -9.05
CA ARG A 71 -32.28 -4.72 -9.66
C ARG A 71 -30.80 -4.32 -9.73
N HIS A 72 -30.04 -4.57 -8.67
CA HIS A 72 -28.61 -4.27 -8.63
C HIS A 72 -27.81 -5.14 -9.63
N PHE A 73 -28.14 -6.43 -9.71
CA PHE A 73 -27.52 -7.37 -10.64
C PHE A 73 -27.81 -7.03 -12.12
N ARG A 74 -29.07 -6.67 -12.43
CA ARG A 74 -29.47 -6.14 -13.76
C ARG A 74 -28.65 -4.91 -14.12
N SER A 75 -28.51 -3.97 -13.18
CA SER A 75 -27.76 -2.72 -13.42
C SER A 75 -26.29 -2.99 -13.75
N MET A 76 -25.65 -3.96 -13.07
CA MET A 76 -24.26 -4.35 -13.37
C MET A 76 -24.09 -4.97 -14.76
N ARG A 77 -25.08 -5.72 -15.25
CA ARG A 77 -25.09 -6.25 -16.62
C ARG A 77 -25.24 -5.16 -17.66
N ILE A 78 -26.16 -4.21 -17.44
CA ILE A 78 -26.32 -3.04 -18.32
C ILE A 78 -25.01 -2.26 -18.39
N HIS A 79 -24.35 -2.04 -17.24
CA HIS A 79 -23.05 -1.38 -17.20
C HIS A 79 -21.98 -2.11 -18.01
N PHE A 80 -21.95 -3.44 -17.99
CA PHE A 80 -21.03 -4.21 -18.82
C PHE A 80 -21.33 -4.06 -20.32
N ILE A 81 -22.60 -4.06 -20.71
CA ILE A 81 -22.99 -3.86 -22.11
C ILE A 81 -22.63 -2.45 -22.58
N TRP A 82 -22.80 -1.45 -21.72
CA TRP A 82 -22.34 -0.09 -21.99
C TRP A 82 -20.83 -0.05 -22.22
N PHE A 83 -20.03 -0.68 -21.34
CA PHE A 83 -18.59 -0.82 -21.54
C PHE A 83 -18.28 -1.48 -22.90
N LEU A 84 -18.97 -2.56 -23.27
CA LEU A 84 -18.78 -3.20 -24.58
C LEU A 84 -19.16 -2.27 -25.74
N SER A 85 -20.23 -1.48 -25.61
CA SER A 85 -20.69 -0.55 -26.64
C SER A 85 -19.70 0.59 -26.86
N GLU A 86 -19.15 1.17 -25.79
CA GLU A 86 -18.15 2.24 -25.88
C GLU A 86 -16.86 1.78 -26.55
N HIS A 87 -16.56 0.49 -26.50
CA HIS A 87 -15.36 -0.10 -27.08
C HIS A 87 -15.65 -0.91 -28.36
N GLU A 88 -16.86 -0.80 -28.91
CA GLU A 88 -17.29 -1.48 -30.15
C GLU A 88 -17.20 -3.02 -30.09
N LEU A 89 -17.30 -3.60 -28.88
CA LEU A 89 -17.16 -5.04 -28.61
C LEU A 89 -18.49 -5.79 -28.56
N THR A 90 -19.64 -5.10 -28.51
CA THR A 90 -20.97 -5.73 -28.39
C THR A 90 -21.23 -6.76 -29.49
N GLY A 91 -20.87 -6.40 -30.73
CA GLY A 91 -20.99 -7.26 -31.90
C GLY A 91 -19.95 -8.39 -31.97
N SER A 92 -18.96 -8.44 -31.08
CA SER A 92 -18.01 -9.55 -30.99
C SER A 92 -18.31 -10.50 -29.81
N VAL A 93 -18.93 -9.99 -28.74
CA VAL A 93 -19.17 -10.75 -27.51
C VAL A 93 -20.51 -11.49 -27.50
N PHE A 94 -21.58 -10.91 -28.07
CA PHE A 94 -22.93 -11.50 -28.05
C PHE A 94 -23.40 -12.32 -29.27
N PRO A 95 -22.82 -12.23 -30.48
CA PRO A 95 -23.08 -13.26 -31.46
C PRO A 95 -22.48 -14.57 -30.95
N VAL A 96 -23.29 -15.64 -30.97
CA VAL A 96 -22.96 -17.05 -30.66
C VAL A 96 -21.44 -17.26 -30.56
N VAL A 97 -20.91 -17.17 -29.33
CA VAL A 97 -19.52 -16.78 -29.02
C VAL A 97 -18.47 -17.38 -29.97
N LEU A 98 -17.89 -16.53 -30.83
CA LEU A 98 -16.75 -16.84 -31.71
C LEU A 98 -15.41 -16.42 -31.12
N LEU A 99 -15.40 -15.64 -30.02
CA LEU A 99 -14.16 -15.21 -29.39
C LEU A 99 -13.52 -16.38 -28.61
N PRO A 100 -12.20 -16.60 -28.78
CA PRO A 100 -11.46 -17.52 -27.93
C PRO A 100 -11.65 -17.16 -26.45
N LEU A 101 -11.70 -18.18 -25.59
CA LEU A 101 -11.86 -18.00 -24.14
C LEU A 101 -10.78 -17.09 -23.55
N GLU A 102 -9.55 -17.18 -24.07
CA GLU A 102 -8.45 -16.31 -23.67
C GLU A 102 -8.75 -14.83 -23.99
N THR A 103 -9.30 -14.53 -25.15
CA THR A 103 -9.72 -13.16 -25.51
C THR A 103 -10.79 -12.65 -24.55
N LEU A 104 -11.78 -13.48 -24.20
CA LEU A 104 -12.79 -13.13 -23.21
C LEU A 104 -12.19 -12.89 -21.82
N ASN A 105 -11.20 -13.68 -21.41
CA ASN A 105 -10.48 -13.48 -20.15
C ASN A 105 -9.84 -12.08 -20.09
N TYR A 106 -9.19 -11.64 -21.18
CA TYR A 106 -8.58 -10.31 -21.26
C TYR A 106 -9.60 -9.17 -21.34
N ILE A 107 -10.73 -9.34 -22.07
CA ILE A 107 -11.82 -8.36 -22.06
C ILE A 107 -12.35 -8.16 -20.62
N PHE A 108 -12.51 -9.24 -19.86
CA PHE A 108 -12.93 -9.16 -18.46
C PHE A 108 -11.86 -8.53 -17.55
N ALA A 109 -10.58 -8.74 -17.83
CA ALA A 109 -9.49 -8.07 -17.12
C ALA A 109 -9.49 -6.55 -17.39
N CYS A 110 -9.70 -6.14 -18.65
CA CYS A 110 -9.87 -4.73 -19.02
C CYS A 110 -11.09 -4.12 -18.34
N TYR A 111 -12.22 -4.83 -18.32
CA TYR A 111 -13.41 -4.37 -17.60
C TYR A 111 -13.17 -4.23 -16.10
N ALA A 112 -12.43 -5.15 -15.47
CA ALA A 112 -12.03 -5.03 -14.07
C ALA A 112 -11.16 -3.79 -13.80
N ALA A 113 -10.22 -3.47 -14.71
CA ALA A 113 -9.39 -2.27 -14.62
C ALA A 113 -10.20 -0.97 -14.81
N HIS A 114 -11.14 -0.97 -15.76
CA HIS A 114 -12.07 0.14 -16.01
C HIS A 114 -12.97 0.41 -14.78
N LEU A 115 -13.50 -0.63 -14.13
CA LEU A 115 -14.22 -0.50 -12.86
C LEU A 115 -13.30 0.04 -11.74
N GLY A 116 -12.05 -0.42 -11.70
CA GLY A 116 -11.03 0.00 -10.73
C GLY A 116 -10.67 1.48 -10.82
N SER A 117 -10.77 2.10 -12.00
CA SER A 117 -10.56 3.54 -12.20
C SER A 117 -11.78 4.40 -11.82
N GLY A 118 -12.86 3.78 -11.32
CA GLY A 118 -14.03 4.47 -10.78
C GLY A 118 -15.22 4.55 -11.73
N HIS A 119 -15.13 3.96 -12.93
CA HIS A 119 -16.25 3.81 -13.87
C HIS A 119 -17.18 2.69 -13.38
N THR A 120 -17.99 3.01 -12.37
CA THR A 120 -18.96 2.10 -11.77
C THR A 120 -20.35 2.74 -11.78
N LEU A 121 -21.40 1.98 -11.45
CA LEU A 121 -22.75 2.54 -11.26
C LEU A 121 -22.79 3.69 -10.24
N SER A 122 -21.86 3.70 -9.28
CA SER A 122 -21.70 4.77 -8.29
C SER A 122 -20.67 5.83 -8.66
N ARG A 123 -19.98 5.68 -9.81
CA ARG A 123 -18.97 6.62 -10.36
C ARG A 123 -17.86 7.02 -9.41
N ARG A 124 -17.45 6.05 -8.64
CA ARG A 124 -16.32 6.17 -7.73
C ARG A 124 -15.61 4.85 -7.70
N ALA A 125 -14.37 4.89 -7.24
CA ALA A 125 -13.64 3.68 -6.89
C ALA A 125 -14.46 2.89 -5.86
N VAL A 126 -14.57 1.58 -6.08
CA VAL A 126 -15.25 0.64 -5.20
C VAL A 126 -14.28 -0.45 -4.78
N ARG A 127 -14.61 -1.17 -3.71
CA ARG A 127 -13.78 -2.28 -3.25
C ARG A 127 -13.73 -3.44 -4.26
N SER A 128 -12.70 -4.25 -4.20
CA SER A 128 -12.39 -5.33 -5.13
C SER A 128 -13.48 -6.38 -5.08
N ASP A 129 -14.05 -6.57 -3.90
CA ASP A 129 -15.15 -7.51 -3.68
C ASP A 129 -16.42 -7.02 -4.38
N THR A 130 -16.61 -5.71 -4.48
CA THR A 130 -17.66 -5.12 -5.32
C THR A 130 -17.35 -5.34 -6.79
N ILE A 131 -16.11 -5.13 -7.25
CA ILE A 131 -15.70 -5.40 -8.65
C ILE A 131 -15.90 -6.87 -9.01
N ARG A 132 -15.60 -7.81 -8.11
CA ARG A 132 -15.91 -9.25 -8.29
C ARG A 132 -17.39 -9.49 -8.58
N ASN A 133 -18.30 -8.73 -7.97
CA ASN A 133 -19.73 -8.84 -8.24
C ASN A 133 -20.11 -8.33 -9.64
N TYR A 134 -19.50 -7.23 -10.12
CA TYR A 134 -19.68 -6.76 -11.50
C TYR A 134 -19.23 -7.83 -12.50
N LEU A 135 -18.04 -8.40 -12.29
CA LEU A 135 -17.51 -9.45 -13.15
C LEU A 135 -18.39 -10.69 -13.14
N LEU A 136 -18.92 -11.10 -11.99
CA LEU A 136 -19.88 -12.20 -11.90
C LEU A 136 -21.15 -11.91 -12.70
N ALA A 137 -21.72 -10.71 -12.55
CA ALA A 137 -22.93 -10.31 -13.28
C ALA A 137 -22.71 -10.34 -14.80
N ALA A 138 -21.58 -9.80 -15.28
CA ALA A 138 -21.18 -9.85 -16.68
C ALA A 138 -20.95 -11.30 -17.18
N ALA A 139 -20.24 -12.13 -16.40
CA ALA A 139 -19.93 -13.51 -16.78
C ALA A 139 -21.19 -14.36 -16.98
N THR A 140 -22.15 -14.24 -16.06
CA THR A 140 -23.44 -14.94 -16.18
C THR A 140 -24.27 -14.48 -17.37
N LEU A 141 -24.07 -13.26 -17.88
CA LEU A 141 -24.72 -12.80 -19.10
C LEU A 141 -24.06 -13.44 -20.33
N VAL A 142 -22.73 -13.36 -20.43
CA VAL A 142 -21.96 -13.93 -21.56
C VAL A 142 -22.14 -15.45 -21.66
N GLN A 143 -22.21 -16.14 -20.52
CA GLN A 143 -22.49 -17.58 -20.43
C GLN A 143 -23.77 -18.01 -21.15
N LEU A 144 -24.80 -17.16 -21.20
CA LEU A 144 -26.07 -17.45 -21.88
C LEU A 144 -25.93 -17.56 -23.39
N PHE A 145 -24.87 -16.97 -23.95
CA PHE A 145 -24.59 -16.92 -25.39
C PHE A 145 -23.39 -17.80 -25.77
N HIS A 146 -22.67 -18.35 -24.79
CA HIS A 146 -21.50 -19.20 -25.02
C HIS A 146 -21.92 -20.66 -25.31
N PRO A 147 -21.53 -21.28 -26.43
CA PRO A 147 -21.96 -22.65 -26.83
C PRO A 147 -21.74 -23.72 -25.75
N HIS A 148 -20.62 -23.63 -25.04
CA HIS A 148 -20.23 -24.56 -23.97
C HIS A 148 -20.47 -24.05 -22.54
N ASN A 149 -21.22 -22.94 -22.37
CA ASN A 149 -21.50 -22.33 -21.06
C ASN A 149 -20.25 -22.09 -20.19
N LEU A 150 -19.13 -21.69 -20.82
CA LEU A 150 -17.87 -21.47 -20.12
C LEU A 150 -17.89 -20.13 -19.37
N ASP A 151 -17.30 -20.10 -18.18
CA ASP A 151 -17.14 -18.88 -17.39
C ASP A 151 -15.98 -18.04 -17.95
N PRO A 152 -16.23 -16.87 -18.56
CA PRO A 152 -15.18 -16.03 -19.15
C PRO A 152 -14.22 -15.44 -18.11
N ARG A 153 -14.45 -15.68 -16.82
CA ARG A 153 -13.53 -15.29 -15.75
C ARG A 153 -12.45 -16.33 -15.47
N LYS A 154 -12.54 -17.52 -16.06
CA LYS A 154 -11.68 -18.67 -15.75
C LYS A 154 -11.04 -19.21 -17.03
N GLU A 155 -9.90 -19.89 -16.85
CA GLU A 155 -9.35 -20.77 -17.88
C GLU A 155 -10.14 -22.09 -17.92
N LYS A 156 -10.06 -22.81 -19.04
CA LYS A 156 -10.81 -24.07 -19.23
C LYS A 156 -10.44 -25.10 -18.15
N GLY A 157 -11.41 -25.50 -17.34
CA GLY A 157 -11.23 -26.48 -16.26
C GLY A 157 -10.61 -25.93 -14.97
N ALA A 158 -10.30 -24.64 -14.89
CA ALA A 158 -9.70 -24.04 -13.70
C ALA A 158 -10.76 -23.76 -12.61
N PRO A 159 -10.46 -24.00 -11.31
CA PRO A 159 -11.37 -23.70 -10.22
C PRO A 159 -11.39 -22.19 -9.89
N SER A 160 -10.29 -21.48 -10.13
CA SER A 160 -10.05 -20.08 -9.81
C SER A 160 -10.27 -19.14 -11.00
N LEU A 161 -10.21 -17.83 -10.73
CA LEU A 161 -10.13 -16.81 -11.78
C LEU A 161 -8.87 -17.01 -12.62
N CYS A 162 -8.93 -16.60 -13.89
CA CYS A 162 -7.76 -16.60 -14.76
C CYS A 162 -6.69 -15.61 -14.24
N PRO A 163 -5.40 -15.83 -14.56
CA PRO A 163 -4.31 -15.01 -14.04
C PRO A 163 -4.44 -13.51 -14.34
N ALA A 164 -4.97 -13.14 -15.51
CA ALA A 164 -5.12 -11.73 -15.90
C ALA A 164 -6.09 -10.98 -14.97
N ILE A 165 -7.28 -11.53 -14.75
CA ILE A 165 -8.29 -10.95 -13.85
C ILE A 165 -7.80 -10.97 -12.40
N ASP A 166 -7.18 -12.08 -11.96
CA ASP A 166 -6.70 -12.21 -10.59
C ASP A 166 -5.58 -11.21 -10.28
N LYS A 167 -4.65 -10.96 -11.21
CA LYS A 167 -3.62 -9.92 -11.07
C LYS A 167 -4.23 -8.53 -10.92
N VAL A 168 -5.21 -8.16 -11.75
CA VAL A 168 -5.90 -6.86 -11.65
C VAL A 168 -6.60 -6.73 -10.30
N LEU A 169 -7.36 -7.75 -9.88
CA LEU A 169 -8.07 -7.72 -8.59
C LEU A 169 -7.13 -7.72 -7.38
N LYS A 170 -5.98 -8.41 -7.45
CA LYS A 170 -4.95 -8.37 -6.41
C LYS A 170 -4.31 -6.99 -6.31
N GLU A 171 -4.07 -6.33 -7.43
CA GLU A 171 -3.56 -4.95 -7.45
C GLU A 171 -4.59 -3.97 -6.87
N LEU A 172 -5.87 -4.08 -7.27
CA LEU A 172 -6.94 -3.24 -6.70
C LEU A 172 -7.12 -3.50 -5.20
N LYS A 173 -7.13 -4.78 -4.78
CA LYS A 173 -7.13 -5.15 -3.35
C LYS A 173 -5.91 -4.59 -2.64
N ARG A 174 -4.73 -4.56 -3.28
CA ARG A 174 -3.52 -3.94 -2.72
C ARG A 174 -3.74 -2.45 -2.48
N TRP A 175 -4.33 -1.72 -3.43
CA TRP A 175 -4.65 -0.28 -3.32
C TRP A 175 -5.72 0.00 -2.27
N GLU A 176 -6.79 -0.79 -2.21
CA GLU A 176 -7.83 -0.71 -1.19
C GLU A 176 -7.29 -1.03 0.20
N ASN A 177 -6.40 -2.02 0.26
CA ASN A 177 -5.66 -2.40 1.44
C ASN A 177 -4.36 -1.58 1.58
N ILE A 178 -4.37 -0.32 1.15
CA ILE A 178 -3.53 0.70 1.78
C ILE A 178 -4.36 1.42 2.88
N PRO A 179 -4.79 0.77 3.99
CA PRO A 179 -5.23 1.53 5.15
C PRO A 179 -4.01 2.11 5.86
N ASP A 180 -4.23 3.25 6.53
CA ASP A 180 -3.33 3.75 7.58
C ASP A 180 -1.95 4.19 7.06
N ARG A 181 -1.95 5.01 5.99
CA ARG A 181 -0.73 5.65 5.48
C ARG A 181 -0.09 6.44 6.63
N ARG A 182 1.03 5.92 7.12
CA ARG A 182 1.82 6.57 8.17
C ARG A 182 2.30 7.92 7.68
N GLU A 183 2.18 8.95 8.51
CA GLU A 183 2.66 10.28 8.15
C GLU A 183 4.20 10.35 8.22
N PRO A 184 4.84 11.20 7.40
CA PRO A 184 6.29 11.36 7.42
C PRO A 184 6.74 11.99 8.74
N TYR A 185 7.85 11.48 9.28
CA TYR A 185 8.63 12.22 10.27
C TYR A 185 9.40 13.32 9.54
N THR A 186 9.21 14.58 9.93
CA THR A 186 9.74 15.73 9.18
C THR A 186 10.99 16.34 9.83
N VAL A 187 11.75 17.10 9.04
CA VAL A 187 12.92 17.86 9.56
C VAL A 187 12.48 18.86 10.64
N ALA A 188 11.29 19.48 10.50
CA ALA A 188 10.74 20.36 11.53
C ALA A 188 10.54 19.64 12.88
N MET A 189 10.01 18.42 12.87
CA MET A 189 9.89 17.59 14.07
C MET A 189 11.27 17.24 14.67
N GLN A 190 12.29 17.00 13.82
CA GLN A 190 13.66 16.75 14.28
C GLN A 190 14.27 17.97 14.96
N LEU A 191 14.14 19.16 14.35
CA LEU A 191 14.66 20.41 14.91
C LEU A 191 13.96 20.78 16.22
N LEU A 192 12.64 20.58 16.30
CA LEU A 192 11.88 20.74 17.54
C LEU A 192 12.35 19.76 18.63
N LEU A 193 12.63 18.51 18.26
CA LEU A 193 13.19 17.56 19.22
C LEU A 193 14.59 17.99 19.68
N CYS A 194 15.43 18.51 18.79
CA CYS A 194 16.74 19.04 19.14
C CYS A 194 16.64 20.22 20.13
N SER A 195 15.67 21.13 19.96
CA SER A 195 15.49 22.26 20.88
C SER A 195 15.05 21.82 22.28
N LYS A 196 14.21 20.77 22.38
CA LYS A 196 13.75 20.22 23.67
C LYS A 196 14.86 19.50 24.45
N VAL A 197 15.86 18.95 23.77
CA VAL A 197 16.97 18.23 24.43
C VAL A 197 17.98 19.15 25.11
N ALA A 198 18.05 20.44 24.74
CA ALA A 198 19.01 21.38 25.33
C ALA A 198 18.93 21.45 26.87
N ALA A 199 17.76 21.19 27.44
CA ALA A 199 17.51 21.18 28.89
C ALA A 199 17.49 19.77 29.52
N SER A 200 17.82 18.71 28.78
CA SER A 200 17.66 17.31 29.21
C SER A 200 18.98 16.64 29.60
N GLU A 201 18.93 15.60 30.44
CA GLU A 201 20.13 14.83 30.77
C GLU A 201 20.75 14.17 29.52
N PRO A 202 22.09 14.11 29.40
CA PRO A 202 22.79 13.64 28.20
C PRO A 202 22.40 12.23 27.73
N TYR A 203 22.03 11.35 28.67
CA TYR A 203 21.72 9.95 28.39
C TYR A 203 20.24 9.59 28.58
N SER A 204 19.39 10.60 28.74
CA SER A 204 17.94 10.43 28.88
C SER A 204 17.31 9.85 27.61
N LYS A 205 16.06 9.40 27.76
CA LYS A 205 15.24 8.88 26.65
C LYS A 205 15.11 9.88 25.50
N ILE A 206 14.86 11.15 25.81
CA ILE A 206 14.64 12.18 24.78
C ILE A 206 15.94 12.49 24.01
N SER A 207 17.08 12.54 24.71
CA SER A 207 18.41 12.66 24.09
C SER A 207 18.73 11.50 23.18
N ALA A 208 18.40 10.27 23.60
CA ALA A 208 18.59 9.09 22.78
C ALA A 208 17.68 9.06 21.55
N LEU A 209 16.40 9.40 21.72
CA LEU A 209 15.44 9.47 20.61
C LEU A 209 15.82 10.53 19.58
N ARG A 210 16.34 11.69 20.00
CA ARG A 210 16.86 12.73 19.09
C ARG A 210 17.92 12.17 18.15
N ASP A 211 18.91 11.47 18.69
CA ASP A 211 19.99 10.92 17.87
C ASP A 211 19.47 9.85 16.91
N TRP A 212 18.66 8.93 17.43
CA TRP A 212 18.10 7.83 16.64
C TRP A 212 17.16 8.30 15.54
N PHE A 213 16.27 9.26 15.82
CA PHE A 213 15.39 9.82 14.81
C PHE A 213 16.19 10.50 13.69
N SER A 214 17.24 11.24 14.04
CA SER A 214 18.10 11.88 13.05
C SER A 214 18.78 10.85 12.13
N VAL A 215 19.45 9.84 12.69
CA VAL A 215 20.16 8.86 11.85
C VAL A 215 19.21 7.97 11.06
N MET A 216 18.02 7.67 11.60
CA MET A 216 17.03 6.85 10.90
C MET A 216 16.25 7.63 9.85
N LEU A 217 16.14 8.95 9.97
CA LEU A 217 15.63 9.82 8.90
C LEU A 217 16.59 9.85 7.71
N HIS A 218 17.90 9.93 7.96
CA HIS A 218 18.91 9.81 6.89
C HIS A 218 18.93 8.42 6.25
N ALA A 219 18.81 7.37 7.07
CA ALA A 219 18.89 6.00 6.61
C ALA A 219 17.56 5.44 6.07
N GLY A 220 16.40 6.06 6.36
CA GLY A 220 15.08 5.45 6.17
C GLY A 220 14.91 4.12 6.92
N GLY A 221 15.34 4.07 8.17
CA GLY A 221 15.40 2.84 8.97
C GLY A 221 14.04 2.23 9.31
N ARG A 222 13.97 0.91 9.44
CA ARG A 222 12.81 0.18 10.00
C ARG A 222 13.00 -0.05 11.49
N ARG A 223 11.91 -0.09 12.28
CA ARG A 223 11.96 -0.32 13.74
C ARG A 223 12.89 -1.47 14.14
N CYS A 224 12.74 -2.65 13.55
CA CYS A 224 13.55 -3.82 13.89
C CYS A 224 15.06 -3.67 13.58
N GLU A 225 15.45 -2.71 12.74
CA GLU A 225 16.86 -2.46 12.41
C GLU A 225 17.57 -1.74 13.57
N TRP A 226 16.84 -1.08 14.48
CA TRP A 226 17.48 -0.24 15.50
C TRP A 226 16.84 -0.30 16.90
N ALA A 227 15.54 -0.51 17.01
CA ALA A 227 14.79 -0.48 18.28
C ALA A 227 14.06 -1.79 18.57
N GLN A 228 13.61 -1.94 19.80
CA GLN A 228 12.92 -3.13 20.29
C GLN A 228 11.39 -3.00 20.19
N PRO A 229 10.63 -4.11 20.17
CA PRO A 229 9.18 -4.06 20.33
C PRO A 229 8.80 -3.64 21.75
N HIS A 230 7.56 -3.14 21.93
CA HIS A 230 7.05 -2.60 23.20
C HIS A 230 7.27 -3.49 24.44
N HIS A 231 7.27 -4.81 24.29
CA HIS A 231 7.41 -5.76 25.40
C HIS A 231 8.88 -6.08 25.76
N ILE A 232 9.87 -5.56 25.04
CA ILE A 232 11.30 -5.78 25.29
C ILE A 232 11.96 -4.44 25.64
N SER A 233 11.71 -3.95 26.85
CA SER A 233 12.30 -2.69 27.35
C SER A 233 13.45 -2.88 28.33
N ASP A 234 13.61 -4.08 28.89
CA ASP A 234 14.64 -4.42 29.88
C ASP A 234 15.84 -5.09 29.19
N LEU A 235 17.06 -4.70 29.55
CA LEU A 235 18.30 -5.26 29.01
C LEU A 235 18.54 -6.72 29.42
N GLN A 236 17.91 -7.18 30.51
CA GLN A 236 17.98 -8.59 30.94
C GLN A 236 17.17 -9.52 30.04
N ARG A 237 16.23 -8.98 29.25
CA ARG A 237 15.47 -9.78 28.28
C ARG A 237 16.30 -9.96 27.01
N THR A 238 16.17 -11.15 26.42
CA THR A 238 16.70 -11.41 25.08
C THR A 238 16.13 -10.38 24.11
N PRO A 239 16.97 -9.63 23.37
CA PRO A 239 16.49 -8.70 22.36
C PRO A 239 15.79 -9.44 21.22
N GLU A 240 14.99 -8.73 20.43
CA GLU A 240 14.43 -9.26 19.19
C GLU A 240 15.58 -9.81 18.31
N LEU A 241 15.51 -11.10 18.01
CA LEU A 241 16.52 -11.80 17.22
C LEU A 241 16.13 -11.80 15.74
N ASN A 242 17.14 -11.81 14.89
CA ASN A 242 16.97 -11.97 13.46
C ASN A 242 16.99 -13.46 13.05
N ILE A 243 16.82 -13.70 11.75
CA ILE A 243 16.83 -15.04 11.13
C ILE A 243 18.12 -15.86 11.38
N ARG A 244 19.20 -15.22 11.86
CA ARG A 244 20.48 -15.87 12.20
C ARG A 244 20.66 -16.06 13.72
N GLY A 245 19.62 -15.87 14.52
CA GLY A 245 19.69 -16.02 15.99
C GLY A 245 20.52 -14.96 16.71
N THR A 246 20.90 -13.87 16.04
CA THR A 246 21.62 -12.74 16.65
C THR A 246 20.68 -11.53 16.79
N PRO A 247 21.02 -10.49 17.57
CA PRO A 247 20.17 -9.30 17.66
C PRO A 247 19.80 -8.75 16.27
N ALA A 248 18.52 -8.42 16.10
CA ALA A 248 18.01 -7.84 14.85
C ALA A 248 18.44 -6.38 14.70
N ALA A 249 18.42 -5.63 15.80
CA ALA A 249 18.84 -4.25 15.85
C ALA A 249 20.37 -4.10 15.79
N PHE A 250 20.84 -2.91 15.38
CA PHE A 250 22.26 -2.59 15.31
C PHE A 250 22.99 -2.79 16.65
N CYS A 251 24.18 -3.35 16.58
CA CYS A 251 25.15 -3.51 17.67
C CYS A 251 26.44 -2.74 17.33
N LEU A 252 27.38 -2.68 18.28
CA LEU A 252 28.65 -1.96 18.10
C LEU A 252 29.42 -2.36 16.84
N ASP A 253 29.46 -3.65 16.51
CA ASP A 253 30.21 -4.17 15.35
C ASP A 253 29.62 -3.73 14.00
N ASP A 254 28.40 -3.17 13.98
CA ASP A 254 27.77 -2.67 12.77
C ASP A 254 28.21 -1.24 12.41
N ILE A 255 29.01 -0.58 13.28
CA ILE A 255 29.38 0.82 13.17
C ILE A 255 30.89 0.96 12.99
N ALA A 256 31.31 1.69 11.96
CA ALA A 256 32.71 2.08 11.79
C ALA A 256 32.84 3.56 11.46
N PHE A 257 33.77 4.24 12.14
CA PHE A 257 34.05 5.65 11.95
C PHE A 257 35.31 5.87 11.12
N PHE A 258 35.30 6.91 10.29
CA PHE A 258 36.42 7.22 9.41
C PHE A 258 36.73 8.72 9.46
N ARG A 259 38.00 9.05 9.33
CA ARG A 259 38.49 10.41 9.08
C ARG A 259 38.61 10.66 7.56
N PRO A 260 39.00 11.87 7.10
CA PRO A 260 39.13 12.18 5.68
C PRO A 260 39.99 11.16 4.92
N GLY A 261 39.60 10.87 3.68
CA GLY A 261 40.21 9.82 2.86
C GLY A 261 39.80 8.39 3.24
N LYS A 262 38.65 8.21 3.90
CA LYS A 262 38.12 6.90 4.35
C LYS A 262 39.12 6.10 5.20
N ARG A 263 39.92 6.80 6.00
CA ARG A 263 40.85 6.17 6.95
C ARG A 263 40.09 5.74 8.20
N LEU A 264 40.03 4.44 8.46
CA LEU A 264 39.34 3.85 9.61
C LEU A 264 39.93 4.38 10.92
N LEU A 265 39.04 4.75 11.84
CA LEU A 265 39.39 5.09 13.21
C LEU A 265 39.08 3.89 14.10
N THR A 266 39.94 3.62 15.07
CA THR A 266 39.56 2.74 16.18
C THR A 266 38.43 3.39 16.96
N LEU A 267 37.61 2.56 17.61
CA LEU A 267 36.53 3.07 18.46
C LEU A 267 37.08 4.01 19.54
N ASP A 268 38.22 3.66 20.15
CA ASP A 268 38.83 4.46 21.21
C ASP A 268 39.27 5.84 20.71
N THR A 269 39.87 5.92 19.53
CA THR A 269 40.23 7.21 18.92
C THR A 269 38.98 8.02 18.58
N ALA A 270 37.94 7.40 18.03
CA ALA A 270 36.70 8.09 17.70
C ALA A 270 36.00 8.68 18.95
N LEU A 271 36.01 7.94 20.06
CA LEU A 271 35.39 8.37 21.33
C LEU A 271 36.24 9.41 22.06
N ALA A 272 37.56 9.24 22.10
CA ALA A 272 38.49 10.16 22.76
C ALA A 272 38.65 11.49 21.99
N GLN A 273 38.50 11.47 20.67
CA GLN A 273 38.63 12.66 19.82
C GLN A 273 37.40 12.81 18.90
N PRO A 274 36.26 13.30 19.44
CA PRO A 274 34.98 13.33 18.74
C PRO A 274 34.93 14.20 17.48
N HIS A 275 35.94 15.05 17.26
CA HIS A 275 36.06 15.90 16.08
C HIS A 275 36.71 15.19 14.88
N LEU A 276 37.39 14.05 15.08
CA LEU A 276 38.08 13.32 14.01
C LEU A 276 37.16 12.55 13.06
N PRO A 277 36.09 11.87 13.52
CA PRO A 277 35.19 11.16 12.62
C PRO A 277 34.51 12.13 11.66
N THR A 278 34.80 12.01 10.36
CA THR A 278 34.13 12.78 9.29
C THR A 278 33.11 11.96 8.51
N MET A 279 33.17 10.63 8.65
CA MET A 279 32.26 9.68 8.03
C MET A 279 31.95 8.52 8.97
N VAL A 280 30.82 7.87 8.75
CA VAL A 280 30.42 6.65 9.45
C VAL A 280 29.82 5.67 8.45
N THR A 281 30.17 4.40 8.57
CA THR A 281 29.49 3.33 7.84
C THR A 281 28.62 2.52 8.77
N ILE A 282 27.42 2.17 8.30
CA ILE A 282 26.45 1.36 9.02
C ILE A 282 26.19 0.08 8.24
N CYS A 283 26.42 -1.06 8.89
CA CYS A 283 26.09 -2.38 8.35
C CYS A 283 24.62 -2.74 8.66
N PHE A 284 23.82 -2.96 7.62
CA PHE A 284 22.44 -3.41 7.76
C PHE A 284 22.39 -4.92 7.90
N ARG A 285 22.38 -5.41 9.14
CA ARG A 285 22.46 -6.84 9.50
C ARG A 285 21.50 -7.72 8.70
N VAL A 286 20.22 -7.33 8.65
CA VAL A 286 19.13 -8.04 7.95
C VAL A 286 18.21 -7.03 7.30
N GLN A 287 17.79 -7.32 6.06
CA GLN A 287 16.94 -6.46 5.24
C GLN A 287 15.88 -7.30 4.55
N LYS A 288 14.66 -6.75 4.43
CA LYS A 288 13.54 -7.42 3.76
C LYS A 288 13.79 -7.77 2.29
N ASN A 289 14.73 -7.06 1.65
CA ASN A 289 15.09 -7.29 0.25
C ASN A 289 16.11 -8.44 0.06
N GLY A 290 16.50 -9.14 1.13
CA GLY A 290 17.46 -10.25 1.11
C GLY A 290 18.94 -9.82 1.04
N ALA A 291 19.24 -8.53 0.83
CA ALA A 291 20.61 -8.01 0.74
C ALA A 291 21.25 -7.82 2.12
N HIS A 292 21.31 -8.87 2.92
CA HIS A 292 21.83 -8.83 4.29
C HIS A 292 23.31 -8.40 4.33
N GLY A 293 23.67 -7.55 5.29
CA GLY A 293 25.04 -7.05 5.46
C GLY A 293 25.40 -5.88 4.53
N GLU A 294 24.44 -5.33 3.78
CA GLU A 294 24.68 -4.13 2.98
C GLU A 294 25.17 -2.99 3.88
N THR A 295 26.24 -2.32 3.48
CA THR A 295 26.81 -1.20 4.24
C THR A 295 26.51 0.13 3.55
N LYS A 296 26.10 1.14 4.33
CA LYS A 296 25.91 2.53 3.84
C LYS A 296 26.86 3.49 4.52
N LEU A 297 27.47 4.36 3.71
CA LEU A 297 28.33 5.45 4.15
C LEU A 297 27.50 6.72 4.35
N PHE A 298 27.69 7.38 5.48
CA PHE A 298 27.16 8.70 5.78
C PHE A 298 28.32 9.65 6.09
N THR A 299 28.20 10.91 5.67
CA THR A 299 29.22 11.94 5.86
C THR A 299 28.71 13.03 6.80
N HIS A 300 29.61 13.86 7.32
CA HIS A 300 29.19 15.03 8.10
C HIS A 300 28.23 15.91 7.33
N ASN A 301 27.22 16.42 8.03
CA ASN A 301 26.47 17.58 7.59
C ASN A 301 27.22 18.83 8.09
N THR A 302 27.88 19.53 7.18
CA THR A 302 28.66 20.74 7.48
C THR A 302 27.79 21.98 7.62
N HIS A 303 26.54 21.93 7.17
CA HIS A 303 25.61 23.06 7.23
C HIS A 303 24.88 23.13 8.57
N ASP A 304 24.39 21.99 9.07
CA ASP A 304 23.65 21.94 10.34
C ASP A 304 24.14 20.79 11.24
N PRO A 305 24.81 21.12 12.37
CA PRO A 305 25.20 20.15 13.39
C PRO A 305 24.04 19.31 13.96
N ASN A 306 22.84 19.88 14.08
CA ASN A 306 21.65 19.22 14.61
C ASN A 306 21.03 18.19 13.65
N LEU A 307 21.49 18.19 12.40
CA LEU A 307 21.10 17.25 11.36
C LEU A 307 22.32 16.46 10.85
N CYS A 308 23.40 16.36 11.65
CA CYS A 308 24.62 15.67 11.24
C CYS A 308 24.59 14.18 11.64
N PRO A 309 24.47 13.24 10.67
CA PRO A 309 24.33 11.82 10.99
C PRO A 309 25.58 11.27 11.69
N VAL A 310 26.79 11.75 11.34
CA VAL A 310 28.04 11.30 11.97
C VAL A 310 28.09 11.71 13.45
N ARG A 311 27.67 12.94 13.78
CA ARG A 311 27.60 13.41 15.17
C ARG A 311 26.60 12.58 15.99
N HIS A 312 25.43 12.32 15.44
CA HIS A 312 24.42 11.52 16.14
C HIS A 312 24.83 10.05 16.32
N TRP A 313 25.44 9.43 15.31
CA TRP A 313 26.01 8.09 15.45
C TRP A 313 27.11 8.04 16.51
N LEU A 314 27.99 9.04 16.56
CA LEU A 314 29.01 9.12 17.59
C LEU A 314 28.39 9.27 18.98
N SER A 315 27.38 10.14 19.14
CA SER A 315 26.62 10.30 20.39
C SER A 315 25.93 9.00 20.83
N ILE A 316 25.34 8.24 19.89
CA ILE A 316 24.75 6.92 20.16
C ILE A 316 25.80 5.96 20.72
N VAL A 317 26.96 5.88 20.09
CA VAL A 317 28.03 4.96 20.49
C VAL A 317 28.68 5.40 21.81
N GLN A 318 28.88 6.70 22.03
CA GLN A 318 29.35 7.26 23.30
C GLN A 318 28.41 6.91 24.44
N ARG A 319 27.10 7.15 24.27
CA ARG A 319 26.08 6.78 25.25
C ARG A 319 26.08 5.28 25.52
N PHE A 320 26.19 4.46 24.48
CA PHE A 320 26.23 3.01 24.62
C PHE A 320 27.42 2.55 25.46
N VAL A 321 28.63 2.95 25.07
CA VAL A 321 29.87 2.57 25.76
C VAL A 321 29.89 3.06 27.20
N HIS A 322 29.36 4.26 27.46
CA HIS A 322 29.25 4.77 28.81
C HIS A 322 28.29 3.96 29.69
N LEU A 323 27.13 3.58 29.17
CA LEU A 323 26.08 2.92 29.97
C LEU A 323 26.29 1.41 30.15
N VAL A 324 26.85 0.72 29.16
CA VAL A 324 26.96 -0.76 29.17
C VAL A 324 28.31 -1.30 28.71
N GLY A 325 29.30 -0.42 28.51
CA GLY A 325 30.62 -0.82 28.03
C GLY A 325 30.62 -1.28 26.57
N ARG A 326 31.57 -2.14 26.21
CA ARG A 326 31.76 -2.63 24.83
C ARG A 326 31.03 -3.95 24.55
N ASN A 327 29.86 -4.16 25.15
CA ASN A 327 29.11 -5.40 24.98
C ASN A 327 28.52 -5.50 23.56
N LYS A 328 29.08 -6.38 22.73
CA LYS A 328 28.69 -6.56 21.32
C LYS A 328 27.35 -7.24 21.11
N HIS A 329 26.78 -7.85 22.15
CA HIS A 329 25.52 -8.60 22.07
C HIS A 329 24.29 -7.77 22.44
N ILE A 330 24.50 -6.55 22.96
CA ILE A 330 23.42 -5.64 23.33
C ILE A 330 23.16 -4.67 22.15
N PRO A 331 21.90 -4.53 21.69
CA PRO A 331 21.52 -3.49 20.74
C PRO A 331 21.85 -2.06 21.20
N LEU A 332 22.26 -1.21 20.25
CA LEU A 332 22.74 0.15 20.53
C LEU A 332 21.65 1.11 21.05
N ALA A 333 20.37 0.85 20.76
CA ALA A 333 19.28 1.77 21.09
C ALA A 333 18.88 1.67 22.56
N ILE A 334 19.69 2.28 23.41
CA ILE A 334 19.49 2.34 24.86
C ILE A 334 19.48 3.78 25.39
N TYR A 335 18.89 3.94 26.56
CA TYR A 335 18.90 5.16 27.36
C TYR A 335 18.95 4.83 28.85
N LYS A 336 19.33 5.82 29.67
CA LYS A 336 19.18 5.77 31.13
C LYS A 336 17.82 6.33 31.49
N ASP A 337 16.96 5.48 32.05
CA ASP A 337 15.65 5.90 32.53
C ASP A 337 15.82 6.80 33.74
N THR A 338 15.31 8.02 33.68
CA THR A 338 15.53 9.03 34.74
C THR A 338 14.76 8.72 36.01
N THR A 339 13.66 7.95 35.92
CA THR A 339 12.84 7.57 37.07
C THR A 339 13.39 6.36 37.80
N SER A 340 13.71 5.27 37.09
CA SER A 340 14.24 4.04 37.70
C SER A 340 15.76 4.00 37.81
N HIS A 341 16.46 4.96 37.20
CA HIS A 341 17.92 4.99 37.01
C HIS A 341 18.51 3.75 36.31
N ARG A 342 17.66 2.88 35.75
CA ARG A 342 18.07 1.69 34.99
C ARG A 342 18.33 2.02 33.54
N VAL A 343 19.23 1.28 32.92
CA VAL A 343 19.41 1.30 31.47
C VAL A 343 18.28 0.49 30.83
N ARG A 344 17.66 1.03 29.78
CA ARG A 344 16.53 0.42 29.08
C ARG A 344 16.71 0.50 27.56
N TYR A 345 16.09 -0.43 26.85
CA TYR A 345 15.98 -0.35 25.40
C TYR A 345 14.95 0.72 24.99
N ILE A 346 15.20 1.40 23.89
CA ILE A 346 14.17 2.17 23.17
C ILE A 346 13.19 1.19 22.54
N THR A 347 11.90 1.39 22.81
CA THR A 347 10.84 0.55 22.28
C THR A 347 9.95 1.28 21.26
N SER A 348 9.15 0.52 20.50
CA SER A 348 8.12 1.10 19.61
C SER A 348 7.19 2.08 20.32
N THR A 349 6.83 1.81 21.59
CA THR A 349 5.97 2.69 22.39
C THR A 349 6.65 4.03 22.70
N ASP A 350 7.95 4.02 23.03
CA ASP A 350 8.70 5.25 23.26
C ASP A 350 8.77 6.11 21.99
N ILE A 351 9.00 5.45 20.85
CA ILE A 351 9.08 6.09 19.53
C ILE A 351 7.74 6.73 19.15
N GLU A 352 6.66 5.96 19.20
CA GLU A 352 5.32 6.41 18.84
C GLU A 352 4.88 7.58 19.73
N ARG A 353 5.08 7.47 21.04
CA ARG A 353 4.73 8.54 21.98
C ARG A 353 5.45 9.83 21.64
N GLN A 354 6.77 9.79 21.47
CA GLN A 354 7.55 10.99 21.20
C GLN A 354 7.20 11.61 19.84
N MET A 355 7.01 10.79 18.80
CA MET A 355 6.62 11.30 17.49
C MET A 355 5.25 11.97 17.51
N ARG A 356 4.28 11.39 18.23
CA ARG A 356 2.93 11.97 18.36
C ARG A 356 2.95 13.29 19.11
N LEU A 357 3.75 13.40 20.18
CA LEU A 357 3.95 14.68 20.88
C LEU A 357 4.52 15.75 19.96
N LEU A 358 5.54 15.41 19.17
CA LEU A 358 6.12 16.34 18.19
C LEU A 358 5.14 16.72 17.08
N ALA A 359 4.34 15.76 16.60
CA ALA A 359 3.35 16.00 15.56
C ALA A 359 2.22 16.89 16.06
N ALA A 360 1.73 16.65 17.28
CA ALA A 360 0.73 17.47 17.93
C ALA A 360 1.17 18.94 18.02
N GLU A 361 2.42 19.18 18.42
CA GLU A 361 2.96 20.53 18.55
C GLU A 361 3.23 21.21 17.21
N ILE A 362 3.81 20.50 16.23
CA ILE A 362 4.16 21.09 14.91
C ILE A 362 2.91 21.38 14.07
N TYR A 363 1.89 20.54 14.18
CA TYR A 363 0.69 20.63 13.34
C TYR A 363 -0.54 21.16 14.08
N ASP A 364 -0.36 21.63 15.33
CA ASP A 364 -1.43 22.14 16.19
C ASP A 364 -2.60 21.15 16.33
N LEU A 365 -2.28 19.89 16.62
CA LEU A 365 -3.26 18.81 16.78
C LEU A 365 -3.53 18.56 18.26
N ASP A 366 -4.80 18.41 18.62
CA ASP A 366 -5.23 18.08 19.96
C ASP A 366 -4.99 16.57 20.24
N PRO A 367 -4.29 16.21 21.33
CA PRO A 367 -3.96 14.81 21.64
C PRO A 367 -5.15 13.86 21.79
N ILE A 368 -6.34 14.38 22.11
CA ILE A 368 -7.56 13.62 22.34
C ILE A 368 -8.44 13.63 21.08
N ARG A 369 -8.74 14.82 20.54
CA ARG A 369 -9.64 14.97 19.40
C ARG A 369 -9.04 14.41 18.12
N ASP A 370 -7.73 14.59 17.94
CA ASP A 370 -7.00 14.18 16.73
C ASP A 370 -6.21 12.88 16.94
N ALA A 371 -6.60 12.07 17.94
CA ALA A 371 -5.93 10.83 18.28
C ALA A 371 -5.79 9.85 17.10
N THR A 372 -6.77 9.83 16.18
CA THR A 372 -6.73 8.99 14.98
C THR A 372 -5.68 9.48 13.98
N ASP A 373 -5.52 10.80 13.80
CA ASP A 373 -4.48 11.36 12.93
C ASP A 373 -3.10 11.20 13.56
N LEU A 374 -2.98 11.43 14.87
CA LEU A 374 -1.75 11.19 15.62
C LEU A 374 -1.33 9.71 15.57
N ALA A 375 -2.28 8.76 15.54
CA ALA A 375 -1.96 7.34 15.40
C ALA A 375 -1.21 7.01 14.09
N ARG A 376 -1.27 7.88 13.07
CA ARG A 376 -0.52 7.73 11.81
C ARG A 376 0.98 7.99 11.99
N PHE A 377 1.42 8.57 13.10
CA PHE A 377 2.83 8.71 13.44
C PHE A 377 3.32 7.49 14.22
N SER A 378 4.33 6.81 13.67
CA SER A 378 4.91 5.59 14.23
C SER A 378 6.38 5.45 13.86
N ALA A 379 7.06 4.41 14.36
CA ALA A 379 8.44 4.13 13.94
C ALA A 379 8.62 4.01 12.40
N HIS A 380 7.56 3.69 11.66
CA HIS A 380 7.60 3.66 10.19
C HIS A 380 7.69 5.05 9.55
N SER A 381 7.29 6.10 10.26
CA SER A 381 7.30 7.49 9.80
C SER A 381 8.68 8.00 9.44
N LEU A 382 9.75 7.45 10.04
CA LEU A 382 11.14 7.77 9.66
C LEU A 382 11.45 7.34 8.22
N ARG A 383 11.00 6.14 7.84
CA ARG A 383 11.17 5.64 6.47
C ARG A 383 10.32 6.41 5.46
N VAL A 384 9.11 6.81 5.85
CA VAL A 384 8.24 7.68 5.04
C VAL A 384 8.88 9.06 4.86
N GLY A 385 9.35 9.66 5.95
CA GLY A 385 10.03 10.96 5.96
C GLY A 385 11.27 10.99 5.09
N ALA A 386 12.14 9.98 5.21
CA ALA A 386 13.32 9.85 4.39
C ALA A 386 12.99 9.87 2.88
N CYS A 387 11.95 9.11 2.49
CA CYS A 387 11.50 9.05 1.09
C CYS A 387 10.92 10.39 0.63
N CYS A 388 10.08 11.00 1.46
CA CYS A 388 9.46 12.29 1.19
C CYS A 388 10.51 13.40 0.97
N VAL A 389 11.59 13.42 1.75
CA VAL A 389 12.68 14.39 1.58
C VAL A 389 13.35 14.23 0.21
N LEU A 390 13.75 13.02 -0.16
CA LEU A 390 14.42 12.77 -1.45
C LEU A 390 13.49 13.10 -2.63
N GLN A 391 12.24 12.66 -2.56
CA GLN A 391 11.23 12.96 -3.59
C GLN A 391 10.99 14.47 -3.71
N ALA A 392 10.79 15.15 -2.58
CA ALA A 392 10.55 16.60 -2.53
C ALA A 392 11.69 17.38 -3.19
N LEU A 393 12.93 16.90 -3.06
CA LEU A 393 14.11 17.51 -3.68
C LEU A 393 14.36 17.08 -5.12
N GLY A 394 13.56 16.15 -5.66
CA GLY A 394 13.62 15.76 -7.07
C GLY A 394 14.72 14.73 -7.39
N PHE A 395 15.16 13.96 -6.40
CA PHE A 395 16.07 12.84 -6.62
C PHE A 395 15.45 11.82 -7.59
N GLU A 396 16.28 11.22 -8.42
CA GLU A 396 15.83 10.22 -9.37
C GLU A 396 15.44 8.91 -8.68
N GLU A 397 14.60 8.12 -9.35
CA GLU A 397 14.14 6.81 -8.85
C GLU A 397 15.31 5.92 -8.41
N HIS A 398 16.35 5.83 -9.23
CA HIS A 398 17.52 4.98 -8.95
C HIS A 398 18.31 5.45 -7.71
N GLU A 399 18.34 6.76 -7.45
CA GLU A 399 19.00 7.34 -6.29
C GLU A 399 18.22 7.05 -5.00
N ILE A 400 16.89 7.22 -5.04
CA ILE A 400 15.99 6.90 -3.92
C ILE A 400 16.11 5.42 -3.55
N GLU A 401 16.10 4.53 -4.54
CA GLU A 401 16.26 3.10 -4.34
C GLU A 401 17.62 2.76 -3.70
N LYS A 402 18.70 3.33 -4.23
CA LYS A 402 20.06 3.11 -3.71
C LYS A 402 20.26 3.65 -2.30
N LEU A 403 19.75 4.84 -1.99
CA LEU A 403 19.91 5.47 -0.68
C LEU A 403 19.08 4.75 0.40
N LEU A 404 17.80 4.48 0.11
CA LEU A 404 16.85 3.92 1.08
C LEU A 404 16.68 2.40 0.99
N ARG A 405 17.55 1.76 0.19
CA ARG A 405 17.73 0.30 0.09
C ARG A 405 16.48 -0.41 -0.41
N TRP A 406 15.78 0.19 -1.38
CA TRP A 406 14.72 -0.49 -2.12
C TRP A 406 15.31 -1.23 -3.33
N LYS A 407 14.65 -2.32 -3.72
CA LYS A 407 14.99 -3.12 -4.92
C LYS A 407 13.86 -3.08 -5.96
N SER A 408 12.85 -2.26 -5.72
CA SER A 408 11.66 -2.15 -6.55
C SER A 408 10.96 -0.83 -6.29
N LYS A 409 10.00 -0.50 -7.16
CA LYS A 409 9.12 0.67 -7.11
C LYS A 409 8.20 0.75 -5.88
N THR A 410 8.34 -0.16 -4.92
CA THR A 410 7.62 -0.14 -3.63
C THR A 410 7.88 1.14 -2.84
N TRP A 411 8.96 1.87 -3.12
CA TRP A 411 9.24 3.20 -2.56
C TRP A 411 8.15 4.23 -2.88
N GLN A 412 7.46 4.10 -4.01
CA GLN A 412 6.39 5.03 -4.42
C GLN A 412 5.23 5.06 -3.43
N LEU A 413 5.01 3.98 -2.66
CA LEU A 413 3.99 3.92 -1.61
C LEU A 413 4.28 4.90 -0.44
N TYR A 414 5.54 5.32 -0.29
CA TYR A 414 6.04 6.18 0.77
C TYR A 414 6.01 7.67 0.41
N THR A 415 5.70 8.00 -0.84
CA THR A 415 5.54 9.37 -1.32
C THR A 415 4.27 10.01 -0.77
N ARG A 416 4.26 11.33 -0.60
CA ARG A 416 3.11 12.09 -0.09
C ARG A 416 2.80 13.26 -1.01
N ASN A 417 1.57 13.76 -0.94
CA ASN A 417 1.19 15.01 -1.61
C ASN A 417 1.69 16.19 -0.76
N LEU A 418 2.91 16.65 -1.02
CA LEU A 418 3.57 17.69 -0.23
C LEU A 418 3.38 19.06 -0.88
N CYS A 419 3.32 20.13 -0.07
CA CYS A 419 3.21 21.50 -0.59
C CYS A 419 4.33 21.85 -1.59
N VAL A 420 5.56 21.38 -1.37
CA VAL A 420 6.69 21.59 -2.29
C VAL A 420 6.47 20.94 -3.66
N ILE A 421 5.74 19.82 -3.73
CA ILE A 421 5.38 19.19 -5.01
C ILE A 421 4.35 20.07 -5.74
N SER A 422 3.37 20.62 -5.00
CA SER A 422 2.41 21.57 -5.55
C SER A 422 3.08 22.87 -6.04
N GLN A 423 4.06 23.40 -5.29
CA GLN A 423 4.85 24.56 -5.71
C GLN A 423 5.67 24.28 -6.97
N LYS A 424 6.29 23.10 -7.08
CA LYS A 424 6.98 22.66 -8.30
C LYS A 424 6.01 22.57 -9.48
N HIS A 425 4.80 22.07 -9.26
CA HIS A 425 3.76 22.03 -10.29
C HIS A 425 3.35 23.45 -10.74
N ASN A 426 3.11 24.37 -9.81
CA ASN A 426 2.81 25.76 -10.13
C ASN A 426 3.93 26.41 -10.94
N LYS A 427 5.19 26.16 -10.57
CA LYS A 427 6.35 26.64 -11.33
C LYS A 427 6.37 26.06 -12.75
N ALA A 428 6.10 24.75 -12.89
CA ALA A 428 6.06 24.12 -14.22
C ALA A 428 4.98 24.72 -15.11
N ILE A 429 3.79 24.99 -14.57
CA ILE A 429 2.71 25.67 -15.30
C ILE A 429 3.10 27.10 -15.69
N PHE A 430 3.70 27.86 -14.77
CA PHE A 430 4.21 29.20 -15.07
C PHE A 430 5.29 29.18 -16.16
N ASP A 431 6.29 28.32 -16.04
CA ASP A 431 7.35 28.21 -17.04
C ASP A 431 6.77 27.82 -18.41
N ALA A 432 5.82 26.88 -18.46
CA ALA A 432 5.14 26.49 -19.70
C ALA A 432 4.40 27.67 -20.36
N SER A 433 3.73 28.53 -19.57
CA SER A 433 3.02 29.71 -20.09
C SER A 433 3.92 30.75 -20.77
N THR A 434 5.24 30.67 -20.59
CA THR A 434 6.21 31.57 -21.22
C THR A 434 6.79 31.01 -22.52
N MET A 435 6.41 29.79 -22.91
CA MET A 435 6.92 29.11 -24.09
C MET A 435 5.96 29.31 -25.28
N PRO A 436 6.44 29.70 -26.48
CA PRO A 436 5.59 29.75 -27.66
C PRO A 436 5.12 28.33 -28.00
N GLN A 437 3.81 28.10 -27.95
CA GLN A 437 3.10 26.82 -28.18
C GLN A 437 2.94 25.86 -26.98
N PHE A 438 3.04 26.37 -25.75
CA PHE A 438 2.43 25.76 -24.57
C PHE A 438 1.45 26.71 -23.87
#